data_AF-A0A958N8Q1-F1
#
_entry.id   AF-A0A958N8Q1-F1
#
_cell.length_a   1.000
_cell.length_b   1.000
_cell.length_c   1.000
_cell.angle_alpha   90.00
_cell.angle_beta   90.00
_cell.angle_gamma   90.00
#
_symmetry.space_group_name_H-M   'P 1'
#
loop_
_entity.id
_entity.type
_entity.pdbx_description
1 polymer ?
#
loop_
_entity_poly.entity_id
_entity_poly.type
_entity_poly.pdbx_seq_one_letter_code
_entity_poly.pdbx_strand_id
1 'polypeptide(L)'
;LYAIWYHYYSGWDQRDLILLSVIGVWAIRLSFHLLVDRIWKKPEEGRYQELRRSWKTNIPIKFFFFYQAQTLFNWLVCVPFLISSLSSETEVTNLDWLGVLIVVVGVIGESLSDFQLQRFKKRKDRATRVCREGLWNYSRHPNYFFVFLTWIGFSVFALSGPYGVGNLLGLIGPVFMFLTLYKVTGIPATEAHAVRTKGDEYIRYQNEVSEFFPIPKKKKL
;
A
#
# COMPACT_ATOMS: atom_id res chain seq x y z
N LEU A 1 -8.34 10.10 -12.25
CA LEU A 1 -8.90 11.43 -12.58
C LEU A 1 -7.91 12.26 -13.40
N TYR A 2 -6.66 12.46 -12.96
CA TYR A 2 -5.64 13.18 -13.76
C TYR A 2 -5.33 12.52 -15.12
N ALA A 3 -5.02 11.22 -15.15
CA ALA A 3 -4.80 10.50 -16.41
C ALA A 3 -6.04 10.55 -17.33
N ILE A 4 -7.23 10.32 -16.77
CA ILE A 4 -8.51 10.41 -17.50
C ILE A 4 -8.74 11.81 -18.09
N TRP A 5 -8.44 12.86 -17.33
CA TRP A 5 -8.58 14.24 -17.79
C TRP A 5 -7.57 14.57 -18.89
N TYR A 6 -6.31 14.17 -18.75
CA TYR A 6 -5.28 14.38 -19.76
C TYR A 6 -5.64 13.66 -21.09
N HIS A 7 -5.98 12.37 -21.02
CA HIS A 7 -6.31 11.55 -22.20
C HIS A 7 -7.69 11.80 -22.80
N TYR A 8 -8.60 12.48 -22.07
CA TYR A 8 -9.82 13.01 -22.67
C TYR A 8 -9.50 14.03 -23.79
N TYR A 9 -8.39 14.77 -23.68
CA TYR A 9 -7.99 15.77 -24.67
C TYR A 9 -6.91 15.27 -25.65
N SER A 10 -6.00 14.38 -25.23
CA SER A 10 -4.90 13.88 -26.08
C SER A 10 -5.22 12.58 -26.84
N GLY A 11 -6.31 11.88 -26.49
CA GLY A 11 -6.60 10.54 -27.00
C GLY A 11 -5.98 9.45 -26.13
N TRP A 12 -6.46 8.21 -26.34
CA TRP A 12 -6.01 7.03 -25.62
C TRP A 12 -5.17 6.15 -26.53
N ASP A 13 -3.96 5.81 -26.11
CA ASP A 13 -3.17 4.78 -26.77
C ASP A 13 -3.24 3.43 -26.02
N GLN A 14 -2.60 2.41 -26.59
CA GLN A 14 -2.59 1.07 -26.01
C GLN A 14 -1.88 1.02 -24.65
N ARG A 15 -0.80 1.81 -24.49
CA ARG A 15 -0.01 1.87 -23.25
C ARG A 15 -0.82 2.51 -22.13
N ASP A 16 -1.61 3.55 -22.43
CA ASP A 16 -2.51 4.21 -21.48
C ASP A 16 -3.63 3.27 -21.00
N LEU A 17 -4.22 2.50 -21.91
CA LEU A 17 -5.25 1.52 -21.57
C LEU A 17 -4.70 0.42 -20.65
N ILE A 18 -3.47 -0.03 -20.88
CA ILE A 18 -2.80 -0.99 -20.00
C ILE A 18 -2.58 -0.36 -18.62
N LEU A 19 -2.01 0.84 -18.56
CA LEU A 19 -1.75 1.55 -17.30
C LEU A 19 -3.04 1.73 -16.50
N LEU A 20 -4.11 2.22 -17.15
CA LEU A 20 -5.41 2.37 -16.53
C LEU A 20 -5.99 1.04 -16.02
N SER A 21 -5.86 -0.03 -16.81
CA SER A 21 -6.38 -1.34 -16.42
C SER A 21 -5.68 -1.84 -15.16
N VAL A 22 -4.35 -1.72 -15.11
CA VAL A 22 -3.55 -2.14 -13.95
C VAL A 22 -3.86 -1.29 -12.72
N ILE A 23 -3.94 0.03 -12.86
CA ILE A 23 -4.36 0.95 -11.78
C ILE A 23 -5.78 0.62 -11.33
N GLY A 24 -6.69 0.38 -12.27
CA GLY A 24 -8.09 0.08 -12.02
C GLY A 24 -8.27 -1.20 -11.22
N VAL A 25 -7.58 -2.28 -11.59
CA VAL A 25 -7.60 -3.54 -10.85
C VAL A 25 -7.10 -3.34 -9.41
N TRP A 26 -5.97 -2.65 -9.23
CA TRP A 26 -5.45 -2.36 -7.89
C TRP A 26 -6.40 -1.49 -7.07
N ALA A 27 -6.96 -0.43 -7.68
CA ALA A 27 -7.88 0.50 -7.02
C ALA A 27 -9.19 -0.20 -6.61
N ILE A 28 -9.80 -1.00 -7.50
CA ILE A 28 -11.01 -1.77 -7.20
C ILE A 28 -10.76 -2.73 -6.04
N ARG A 29 -9.63 -3.45 -6.06
CA ARG A 29 -9.23 -4.35 -4.97
C ARG A 29 -9.11 -3.60 -3.64
N LEU A 30 -8.42 -2.45 -3.64
CA LEU A 30 -8.19 -1.67 -2.42
C LEU A 30 -9.51 -1.10 -1.88
N SER A 31 -10.33 -0.52 -2.76
CA SER A 31 -11.64 0.02 -2.41
C SER A 31 -12.56 -1.07 -1.85
N PHE A 32 -12.59 -2.25 -2.46
CA PHE A 32 -13.38 -3.38 -1.97
C PHE A 32 -12.90 -3.85 -0.59
N HIS A 33 -11.59 -3.98 -0.40
CA HIS A 33 -11.02 -4.35 0.90
C HIS A 33 -11.40 -3.34 1.99
N LEU A 34 -11.21 -2.04 1.75
CA LEU A 34 -11.57 -0.99 2.70
C LEU A 34 -13.08 -0.95 2.97
N LEU A 35 -13.90 -1.10 1.94
CA LEU A 35 -15.35 -1.12 2.07
C LEU A 35 -15.79 -2.26 2.99
N VAL A 36 -15.35 -3.48 2.73
CA VAL A 36 -15.78 -4.69 3.46
C VAL A 36 -15.17 -4.75 4.87
N ASP A 37 -13.88 -4.49 5.02
CA ASP A 37 -13.18 -4.71 6.29
C ASP A 37 -13.28 -3.52 7.25
N ARG A 38 -13.45 -2.29 6.75
CA ARG A 38 -13.31 -1.06 7.55
C ARG A 38 -14.52 -0.15 7.56
N ILE A 39 -15.32 -0.10 6.50
CA ILE A 39 -16.44 0.85 6.40
C ILE A 39 -17.77 0.17 6.70
N TRP A 40 -18.03 -0.96 6.06
CA TRP A 40 -19.34 -1.59 6.09
C TRP A 40 -19.69 -2.11 7.49
N LYS A 41 -20.65 -1.43 8.14
CA LYS A 41 -21.16 -1.76 9.48
C LYS A 41 -20.06 -1.82 10.56
N LYS A 42 -19.02 -0.97 10.44
CA LYS A 42 -17.97 -0.82 11.45
C LYS A 42 -18.07 0.55 12.13
N PRO A 43 -17.72 0.64 13.43
CA PRO A 43 -17.61 1.94 14.10
C PRO A 43 -16.47 2.78 13.52
N GLU A 44 -16.50 4.09 13.78
CA GLU A 44 -15.40 5.01 13.44
C GLU A 44 -14.06 4.42 13.88
N GLU A 45 -13.05 4.47 13.01
CA GLU A 45 -11.73 3.92 13.30
C GLU A 45 -11.12 4.55 14.56
N GLY A 46 -10.53 3.73 15.44
CA GLY A 46 -10.01 4.16 16.74
C GLY A 46 -9.03 5.35 16.65
N ARG A 47 -8.24 5.43 15.57
CA ARG A 47 -7.35 6.56 15.29
C ARG A 47 -8.10 7.91 15.24
N TYR A 48 -9.25 7.96 14.55
CA TYR A 48 -10.04 9.19 14.46
C TYR A 48 -10.69 9.55 15.81
N GLN A 49 -11.10 8.53 16.57
CA GLN A 49 -11.60 8.74 17.94
C GLN A 49 -10.50 9.30 18.86
N GLU A 50 -9.27 8.78 18.76
CA GLU A 50 -8.11 9.27 19.51
C GLU A 50 -7.73 10.70 19.12
N LEU A 51 -7.78 11.04 17.82
CA LEU A 51 -7.56 12.42 17.35
C LEU A 51 -8.63 13.38 17.90
N ARG A 52 -9.92 12.99 17.90
CA ARG A 52 -10.98 13.78 18.52
C ARG A 52 -10.74 14.02 20.01
N ARG A 53 -10.37 12.96 20.75
CA ARG A 53 -10.08 13.05 22.19
C ARG A 53 -8.86 13.93 22.48
N SER A 54 -7.81 13.84 21.66
CA SER A 54 -6.57 14.60 21.88
C SER A 54 -6.69 16.08 21.50
N TRP A 55 -7.42 16.40 20.43
CA TRP A 55 -7.49 17.77 19.91
C TRP A 55 -8.36 18.72 20.73
N LYS A 56 -9.30 18.21 21.54
CA LYS A 56 -10.19 18.91 22.49
C LYS A 56 -11.05 20.05 21.91
N THR A 57 -10.45 21.03 21.24
CA THR A 57 -11.07 22.21 20.63
C THR A 57 -10.77 22.31 19.13
N ASN A 58 -11.59 23.09 18.42
CA ASN A 58 -11.45 23.35 16.97
C ASN A 58 -11.41 22.09 16.12
N ILE A 59 -12.15 21.05 16.56
CA ILE A 59 -12.15 19.72 15.94
C ILE A 59 -12.47 19.79 14.43
N PRO A 60 -13.50 20.53 13.95
CA PRO A 60 -13.80 20.59 12.52
C PRO A 60 -12.65 21.19 11.70
N ILE A 61 -12.03 22.28 12.18
CA ILE A 61 -10.92 22.96 11.50
C ILE A 61 -9.69 22.06 11.43
N LYS A 62 -9.35 21.37 12.53
CA LYS A 62 -8.22 20.43 12.56
C LYS A 62 -8.45 19.25 11.63
N PHE A 63 -9.67 18.71 11.57
CA PHE A 63 -10.02 17.69 10.59
C PHE A 63 -9.94 18.20 9.16
N PHE A 64 -10.38 19.44 8.89
CA PHE A 64 -10.23 20.04 7.57
C PHE A 64 -8.76 20.02 7.12
N PHE A 65 -7.84 20.59 7.91
CA PHE A 65 -6.43 20.60 7.56
C PHE A 65 -5.80 19.20 7.51
N PHE A 66 -6.22 18.29 8.39
CA PHE A 66 -5.78 16.91 8.37
C PHE A 66 -6.16 16.20 7.07
N TYR A 67 -7.40 16.38 6.59
CA TYR A 67 -7.83 15.83 5.31
C TYR A 67 -7.15 16.52 4.12
N GLN A 68 -6.88 17.83 4.18
CA GLN A 68 -6.09 18.49 3.14
C GLN A 68 -4.67 17.92 3.06
N ALA A 69 -4.02 17.66 4.20
CA ALA A 69 -2.72 17.00 4.22
C ALA A 69 -2.77 15.58 3.62
N GLN A 70 -3.85 14.82 3.87
CA GLN A 70 -4.05 13.51 3.22
C GLN A 70 -4.26 13.63 1.71
N THR A 71 -5.00 14.64 1.25
CA THR A 71 -5.19 14.90 -0.18
C THR A 71 -3.86 15.23 -0.87
N LEU A 72 -3.04 16.09 -0.26
CA LEU A 72 -1.70 16.41 -0.77
C LEU A 72 -0.79 15.18 -0.81
N PHE A 73 -0.84 14.35 0.23
CA PHE A 73 -0.11 13.07 0.24
C PHE A 73 -0.56 12.14 -0.90
N ASN A 74 -1.87 12.01 -1.13
CA ASN A 74 -2.39 11.20 -2.22
C ASN A 74 -1.91 11.72 -3.59
N TRP A 75 -1.82 13.04 -3.77
CA TRP A 75 -1.27 13.63 -5.00
C TRP A 75 0.19 13.26 -5.21
N LEU A 76 1.03 13.35 -4.17
CA LEU A 76 2.44 12.98 -4.25
C LEU A 76 2.62 11.52 -4.62
N VAL A 77 1.80 10.64 -4.04
CA VAL A 77 1.85 9.21 -4.34
C VAL A 77 1.35 8.91 -5.76
N CYS A 78 0.51 9.76 -6.37
CA CYS A 78 0.07 9.63 -7.77
C CYS A 78 1.10 10.12 -8.82
N VAL A 79 2.22 10.72 -8.42
CA VAL A 79 3.25 11.23 -9.35
C VAL A 79 3.71 10.21 -10.39
N PRO A 80 3.93 8.91 -10.08
CA PRO A 80 4.35 7.93 -11.09
C PRO A 80 3.35 7.82 -12.25
N PHE A 81 2.05 7.97 -11.98
CA PHE A 81 1.01 7.94 -13.01
C PHE A 81 1.06 9.18 -13.88
N LEU A 82 1.29 10.36 -13.29
CA LEU A 82 1.45 11.60 -14.03
C LEU A 82 2.65 11.51 -14.98
N ILE A 83 3.81 11.09 -14.49
CA ILE A 83 5.01 10.90 -15.31
C ILE A 83 4.76 9.90 -16.44
N SER A 84 4.07 8.79 -16.14
CA SER A 84 3.72 7.78 -17.14
C SER A 84 2.80 8.33 -18.24
N SER A 85 1.83 9.18 -17.88
CA SER A 85 0.84 9.76 -18.80
C SER A 85 1.41 10.91 -19.63
N LEU A 86 2.43 11.61 -19.13
CA LEU A 86 3.11 12.68 -19.87
C LEU A 86 4.04 12.11 -20.96
N SER A 87 4.43 10.85 -20.85
CA SER A 87 5.30 10.19 -21.83
C SER A 87 4.77 10.32 -23.25
N SER A 88 5.61 10.74 -24.20
CA SER A 88 5.27 10.72 -25.63
C SER A 88 5.43 9.34 -26.28
N GLU A 89 5.93 8.35 -25.54
CA GLU A 89 6.00 6.95 -25.97
C GLU A 89 4.59 6.34 -25.98
N THR A 90 4.13 5.98 -27.17
CA THR A 90 2.80 5.37 -27.41
C THR A 90 2.88 3.85 -27.56
N GLU A 91 4.07 3.32 -27.86
CA GLU A 91 4.31 1.88 -27.96
C GLU A 91 4.57 1.27 -26.59
N VAL A 92 4.09 0.04 -26.40
CA VAL A 92 4.29 -0.70 -25.16
C VAL A 92 5.70 -1.28 -25.14
N THR A 93 6.50 -0.86 -24.17
CA THR A 93 7.90 -1.28 -24.03
C THR A 93 8.03 -2.55 -23.18
N ASN A 94 9.20 -3.18 -23.22
CA ASN A 94 9.53 -4.30 -22.32
C ASN A 94 9.52 -3.89 -20.83
N LEU A 95 9.85 -2.62 -20.53
CA LEU A 95 9.78 -2.09 -19.17
C LEU A 95 8.33 -1.97 -18.69
N ASP A 96 7.40 -1.61 -19.58
CA ASP A 96 5.97 -1.56 -19.24
C ASP A 96 5.46 -2.94 -18.84
N TRP A 97 5.80 -3.99 -19.61
CA TRP A 97 5.46 -5.37 -19.25
C TRP A 97 6.10 -5.84 -17.94
N LEU A 98 7.35 -5.45 -17.67
CA LEU A 98 8.00 -5.72 -16.39
C LEU A 98 7.26 -5.02 -15.24
N GLY A 99 6.87 -3.76 -15.41
CA GLY A 99 6.07 -3.01 -14.46
C GLY A 99 4.72 -3.70 -14.18
N VAL A 100 4.00 -4.08 -15.24
CA VAL A 100 2.75 -4.85 -15.15
C VAL A 100 2.94 -6.14 -14.35
N LEU A 101 3.99 -6.92 -14.66
CA LEU A 101 4.30 -8.17 -13.96
C LEU A 101 4.53 -7.93 -12.47
N ILE A 102 5.33 -6.91 -12.12
CA ILE A 102 5.60 -6.54 -10.73
C ILE A 102 4.30 -6.14 -10.00
N VAL A 103 3.43 -5.36 -10.65
CA VAL A 103 2.13 -4.98 -10.08
C VAL A 103 1.25 -6.22 -9.86
N VAL A 104 1.17 -7.12 -10.83
CA VAL A 104 0.38 -8.36 -10.70
C VAL A 104 0.87 -9.20 -9.52
N VAL A 105 2.18 -9.39 -9.39
CA VAL A 105 2.78 -10.09 -8.24
C VAL A 105 2.49 -9.36 -6.93
N GLY A 106 2.57 -8.03 -6.93
CA GLY A 106 2.18 -7.15 -5.83
C GLY A 106 0.74 -7.39 -5.38
N VAL A 107 -0.22 -7.24 -6.29
CA VAL A 107 -1.65 -7.41 -6.01
C VAL A 107 -1.95 -8.82 -5.50
N ILE A 108 -1.46 -9.86 -6.17
CA ILE A 108 -1.67 -11.26 -5.76
C ILE A 108 -1.08 -11.51 -4.36
N GLY A 109 0.16 -11.09 -4.12
CA GLY A 109 0.84 -11.30 -2.85
C GLY A 109 0.17 -10.56 -1.70
N GLU A 110 -0.28 -9.34 -1.94
CA GLU A 110 -1.06 -8.55 -0.97
C GLU A 110 -2.41 -9.22 -0.70
N SER A 111 -3.13 -9.69 -1.73
CA SER A 111 -4.42 -10.38 -1.58
C SER A 111 -4.27 -11.69 -0.81
N LEU A 112 -3.24 -12.48 -1.10
CA LEU A 112 -2.94 -13.72 -0.39
C LEU A 112 -2.59 -13.45 1.09
N SER A 113 -1.77 -12.42 1.35
CA SER A 113 -1.40 -12.01 2.70
C SER A 113 -2.62 -11.60 3.53
N ASP A 114 -3.51 -10.79 2.95
CA ASP A 114 -4.74 -10.35 3.62
C ASP A 114 -5.70 -11.51 3.85
N PHE A 115 -5.86 -12.40 2.88
CA PHE A 115 -6.69 -13.60 3.03
C PHE A 115 -6.21 -14.50 4.17
N GLN A 116 -4.89 -14.73 4.26
CA GLN A 116 -4.28 -15.48 5.37
C GLN A 116 -4.57 -14.81 6.72
N LEU A 117 -4.41 -13.48 6.80
CA LEU A 117 -4.68 -12.73 8.03
C LEU A 117 -6.18 -12.75 8.41
N GLN A 118 -7.08 -12.60 7.44
CA GLN A 118 -8.52 -12.67 7.66
C GLN A 118 -8.95 -14.05 8.14
N ARG A 119 -8.39 -15.12 7.56
CA ARG A 119 -8.61 -16.50 8.01
C ARG A 119 -8.16 -16.68 9.46
N PHE A 120 -6.96 -16.20 9.80
CA PHE A 120 -6.46 -16.21 11.17
C PHE A 120 -7.39 -15.45 12.14
N LYS A 121 -7.87 -14.26 11.74
CA LYS A 121 -8.79 -13.43 12.53
C LYS A 121 -10.13 -14.11 12.82
N LYS A 122 -10.51 -15.20 12.14
CA LYS A 122 -11.74 -15.97 12.43
C LYS A 122 -11.53 -17.06 13.48
N ARG A 123 -10.29 -17.33 13.90
CA ARG A 123 -9.99 -18.37 14.90
C ARG A 123 -10.32 -17.91 16.33
N LYS A 124 -10.66 -18.87 17.20
CA LYS A 124 -10.98 -18.62 18.62
C LYS A 124 -9.77 -18.14 19.43
N ASP A 125 -8.57 -18.59 19.06
CA ASP A 125 -7.29 -18.27 19.73
C ASP A 125 -6.63 -16.97 19.26
N ARG A 126 -7.28 -16.21 18.35
CA ARG A 126 -6.72 -14.97 17.76
C ARG A 126 -6.30 -13.90 18.78
N ALA A 127 -6.92 -13.91 19.96
CA ALA A 127 -6.70 -12.93 21.01
C ALA A 127 -5.32 -13.10 21.66
N THR A 128 -4.83 -14.34 21.75
CA THR A 128 -3.56 -14.67 22.41
C THR A 128 -2.48 -15.12 21.42
N ARG A 129 -2.86 -15.46 20.18
CA ARG A 129 -1.93 -15.92 19.13
C ARG A 129 -1.63 -14.85 18.08
N VAL A 130 -0.58 -15.08 17.31
CA VAL A 130 -0.17 -14.25 16.16
C VAL A 130 -0.32 -15.04 14.86
N CYS A 131 -0.64 -14.33 13.76
CA CYS A 131 -0.74 -14.96 12.45
C CYS A 131 0.65 -15.44 12.02
N ARG A 132 0.80 -16.75 11.83
CA ARG A 132 2.03 -17.41 11.36
C ARG A 132 1.71 -18.36 10.21
N GLU A 133 0.80 -17.95 9.33
CA GLU A 133 0.35 -18.73 8.18
C GLU A 133 0.98 -18.21 6.89
N GLY A 134 1.48 -19.11 6.04
CA GLY A 134 1.99 -18.74 4.71
C GLY A 134 3.04 -17.63 4.73
N LEU A 135 2.71 -16.49 4.10
CA LEU A 135 3.62 -15.34 3.93
C LEU A 135 3.98 -14.68 5.28
N TRP A 136 3.10 -14.80 6.28
CA TRP A 136 3.34 -14.34 7.65
C TRP A 136 4.42 -15.16 8.38
N ASN A 137 4.98 -16.21 7.76
CA ASN A 137 6.17 -16.87 8.30
C ASN A 137 7.49 -16.21 7.87
N TYR A 138 7.45 -15.37 6.84
CA TYR A 138 8.63 -14.78 6.21
C TYR A 138 8.73 -13.28 6.44
N SER A 139 7.60 -12.61 6.63
CA SER A 139 7.52 -11.19 7.00
C SER A 139 6.42 -10.99 8.03
N ARG A 140 6.61 -10.04 8.94
CA ARG A 140 5.57 -9.62 9.88
C ARG A 140 4.52 -8.75 9.24
N HIS A 141 4.82 -8.13 8.10
CA HIS A 141 3.91 -7.29 7.32
C HIS A 141 4.02 -7.60 5.82
N PRO A 142 3.72 -8.85 5.39
CA PRO A 142 3.90 -9.24 3.99
C PRO A 142 2.96 -8.47 3.07
N ASN A 143 1.74 -8.15 3.52
CA ASN A 143 0.82 -7.30 2.78
C ASN A 143 1.43 -5.91 2.49
N TYR A 144 2.08 -5.27 3.48
CA TYR A 144 2.73 -3.97 3.26
C TYR A 144 3.90 -4.06 2.27
N PHE A 145 4.68 -5.15 2.31
CA PHE A 145 5.71 -5.39 1.31
C PHE A 145 5.14 -5.48 -0.10
N PHE A 146 4.03 -6.18 -0.28
CA PHE A 146 3.41 -6.34 -1.60
C PHE A 146 2.69 -5.06 -2.08
N VAL A 147 2.18 -4.23 -1.17
CA VAL A 147 1.76 -2.85 -1.49
C VAL A 147 2.96 -2.07 -2.02
N PHE A 148 4.09 -2.07 -1.29
CA PHE A 148 5.32 -1.42 -1.75
C PHE A 148 5.79 -1.94 -3.11
N LEU A 149 5.75 -3.25 -3.34
CA LEU A 149 6.10 -3.88 -4.61
C LEU A 149 5.20 -3.40 -5.76
N THR A 150 3.90 -3.23 -5.51
CA THR A 150 2.96 -2.65 -6.49
C THR A 150 3.41 -1.24 -6.89
N TRP A 151 3.81 -0.41 -5.93
CA TRP A 151 4.33 0.93 -6.22
C TRP A 151 5.66 0.93 -6.98
N ILE A 152 6.52 -0.05 -6.75
CA ILE A 152 7.71 -0.27 -7.58
C ILE A 152 7.31 -0.59 -9.02
N GLY A 153 6.30 -1.43 -9.23
CA GLY A 153 5.81 -1.75 -10.57
C GLY A 153 5.29 -0.51 -11.31
N PHE A 154 4.54 0.37 -10.63
CA PHE A 154 4.12 1.66 -11.20
C PHE A 154 5.31 2.57 -11.54
N SER A 155 6.35 2.60 -10.71
CA SER A 155 7.57 3.35 -11.02
C SER A 155 8.33 2.78 -12.21
N VAL A 156 8.41 1.45 -12.36
CA VAL A 156 9.04 0.82 -13.52
C VAL A 156 8.32 1.22 -14.80
N PHE A 157 6.98 1.29 -14.77
CA PHE A 157 6.18 1.81 -15.88
C PHE A 157 6.46 3.30 -16.14
N ALA A 158 6.61 4.12 -15.09
CA ALA A 158 6.96 5.53 -15.24
C ALA A 158 8.39 5.75 -15.80
N LEU A 159 9.29 4.79 -15.59
CA LEU A 159 10.68 4.86 -16.06
C LEU A 159 10.84 4.59 -17.56
N SER A 160 9.83 4.05 -18.24
CA SER A 160 9.88 3.77 -19.67
C SER A 160 9.73 5.00 -20.58
N GLY A 161 9.41 6.17 -20.02
CA GLY A 161 9.18 7.39 -20.79
C GLY A 161 10.45 8.05 -21.35
N PRO A 162 10.31 9.10 -22.19
CA PRO A 162 11.43 9.71 -22.91
C PRO A 162 12.16 10.79 -22.11
N TYR A 163 11.73 11.12 -20.88
CA TYR A 163 12.25 12.26 -20.11
C TYR A 163 13.59 12.02 -19.41
N GLY A 164 14.26 10.89 -19.64
CA GLY A 164 15.57 10.57 -19.06
C GLY A 164 15.56 10.69 -17.53
N VAL A 165 16.36 11.61 -16.97
CA VAL A 165 16.46 11.86 -15.52
C VAL A 165 15.11 12.30 -14.92
N GLY A 166 14.24 12.96 -15.69
CA GLY A 166 12.91 13.36 -15.25
C GLY A 166 12.02 12.18 -14.85
N ASN A 167 12.25 11.00 -15.41
CA ASN A 167 11.51 9.80 -15.05
C ASN A 167 11.78 9.32 -13.61
N LEU A 168 12.89 9.75 -12.99
CA LEU A 168 13.19 9.43 -11.60
C LEU A 168 12.15 9.98 -10.62
N LEU A 169 11.37 11.00 -11.03
CA LEU A 169 10.21 11.46 -10.26
C LEU A 169 9.16 10.34 -10.10
N GLY A 170 9.14 9.36 -10.99
CA GLY A 170 8.36 8.13 -10.86
C GLY A 170 8.70 7.31 -9.62
N LEU A 171 9.86 7.50 -8.99
CA LEU A 171 10.26 6.83 -7.74
C LEU A 171 9.64 7.46 -6.47
N ILE A 172 8.99 8.63 -6.60
CA ILE A 172 8.34 9.29 -5.45
C ILE A 172 7.28 8.37 -4.84
N GLY A 173 6.48 7.67 -5.67
CA GLY A 173 5.46 6.73 -5.22
C GLY A 173 5.98 5.68 -4.23
N PRO A 174 6.90 4.77 -4.62
CA PRO A 174 7.41 3.73 -3.73
C PRO A 174 8.18 4.28 -2.54
N VAL A 175 8.89 5.40 -2.67
CA VAL A 175 9.58 6.04 -1.53
C VAL A 175 8.57 6.50 -0.48
N PHE A 176 7.53 7.24 -0.87
CA PHE A 176 6.51 7.71 0.07
C PHE A 176 5.71 6.56 0.66
N MET A 177 5.41 5.53 -0.14
CA MET A 177 4.70 4.35 0.33
C MET A 177 5.54 3.52 1.31
N PHE A 178 6.83 3.35 1.03
CA PHE A 178 7.75 2.71 1.97
C PHE A 178 7.83 3.51 3.28
N LEU A 179 8.07 4.81 3.23
CA LEU A 179 8.15 5.65 4.44
C LEU A 179 6.87 5.61 5.27
N THR A 180 5.73 5.69 4.61
CA THR A 180 4.41 5.69 5.27
C THR A 180 4.13 4.36 5.95
N LEU A 181 4.33 3.26 5.24
CA LEU A 181 4.10 1.92 5.76
C LEU A 181 5.14 1.55 6.82
N TYR A 182 6.43 1.82 6.58
CA TYR A 182 7.50 1.36 7.44
C TYR A 182 7.72 2.25 8.67
N LYS A 183 7.57 3.58 8.56
CA LYS A 183 7.92 4.52 9.64
C LYS A 183 6.78 5.30 10.26
N VAL A 184 5.70 5.60 9.53
CA VAL A 184 4.71 6.57 9.99
C VAL A 184 3.44 5.90 10.51
N THR A 185 2.63 5.33 9.62
CA THR A 185 1.25 4.91 9.94
C THR A 185 1.04 3.41 9.88
N GLY A 186 1.93 2.66 9.23
CA GLY A 186 1.79 1.21 9.06
C GLY A 186 2.33 0.41 10.25
N ILE A 187 3.59 0.00 10.15
CA ILE A 187 4.25 -0.98 11.03
C ILE A 187 4.28 -0.51 12.49
N PRO A 188 4.78 0.70 12.83
CA PRO A 188 4.98 1.05 14.24
C PRO A 188 3.68 1.04 15.06
N ALA A 189 2.59 1.59 14.50
CA ALA A 189 1.28 1.60 15.14
C ALA A 189 0.70 0.18 15.27
N THR A 190 0.85 -0.63 14.23
CA THR A 190 0.33 -2.01 14.20
C THR A 190 1.08 -2.91 15.19
N GLU A 191 2.41 -2.82 15.24
CA GLU A 191 3.23 -3.61 16.15
C GLU A 191 3.03 -3.16 17.61
N ALA A 192 2.95 -1.85 17.87
CA ALA A 192 2.69 -1.35 19.22
C ALA A 192 1.34 -1.85 19.76
N HIS A 193 0.30 -1.86 18.92
CA HIS A 193 -0.99 -2.45 19.31
C HIS A 193 -0.90 -3.96 19.52
N ALA A 194 -0.17 -4.68 18.68
CA ALA A 194 0.00 -6.12 18.80
C ALA A 194 0.78 -6.52 20.06
N VAL A 195 1.83 -5.78 20.43
CA VAL A 195 2.56 -5.97 21.69
C VAL A 195 1.64 -5.72 22.89
N ARG A 196 0.85 -4.63 22.87
CA ARG A 196 -0.10 -4.32 23.97
C ARG A 196 -1.17 -5.40 24.15
N THR A 197 -1.62 -6.04 23.06
CA THR A 197 -2.73 -7.00 23.11
C THR A 197 -2.29 -8.45 23.25
N LYS A 198 -1.08 -8.81 22.81
CA LYS A 198 -0.58 -10.20 22.75
C LYS A 198 0.69 -10.45 23.57
N GLY A 199 1.32 -9.40 24.09
CA GLY A 199 2.50 -9.49 24.95
C GLY A 199 3.65 -10.28 24.32
N ASP A 200 4.20 -11.20 25.12
CA ASP A 200 5.39 -11.99 24.80
C ASP A 200 5.26 -12.81 23.51
N GLU A 201 4.05 -13.20 23.11
CA GLU A 201 3.84 -13.94 21.87
C GLU A 201 4.24 -13.11 20.64
N TYR A 202 3.91 -11.81 20.64
CA TYR A 202 4.28 -10.92 19.55
C TYR A 202 5.76 -10.53 19.62
N ILE A 203 6.31 -10.34 20.82
CA ILE A 203 7.75 -10.08 21.01
C ILE A 203 8.57 -11.26 20.47
N ARG A 204 8.17 -12.50 20.77
CA ARG A 204 8.80 -13.70 20.20
C ARG A 204 8.71 -13.71 18.67
N TYR A 205 7.57 -13.31 18.11
CA TYR A 205 7.39 -13.20 16.67
C TYR A 205 8.32 -12.15 16.03
N GLN A 206 8.52 -11.00 16.70
CA GLN A 206 9.48 -9.97 16.27
C GLN A 206 10.93 -10.47 16.21
N ASN A 207 11.31 -11.37 17.12
CA ASN A 207 12.66 -11.94 17.15
C ASN A 207 12.90 -13.01 16.08
N GLU A 208 11.84 -13.70 15.63
CA GLU A 208 11.94 -14.86 14.74
C GLU A 208 11.71 -14.52 13.26
N VAL A 209 10.87 -13.51 12.99
CA VAL A 209 10.36 -13.20 11.64
C VAL A 209 10.75 -11.79 11.24
N SER A 210 11.25 -11.63 10.00
CA SER A 210 11.63 -10.33 9.44
C SER A 210 10.47 -9.34 9.48
N GLU A 211 10.75 -8.07 9.73
CA GLU A 211 9.71 -7.04 9.86
C GLU A 211 8.95 -6.81 8.54
N PHE A 212 9.68 -6.63 7.44
CA PHE A 212 9.11 -6.15 6.19
C PHE A 212 9.45 -7.07 5.00
N PHE A 213 10.73 -7.31 4.74
CA PHE A 213 11.15 -8.17 3.64
C PHE A 213 10.83 -9.64 3.92
N PRO A 214 10.23 -10.39 2.98
CA PRO A 214 9.91 -11.80 3.15
C PRO A 214 11.19 -12.66 3.09
N ILE A 215 11.78 -12.93 4.25
CA ILE A 215 13.05 -13.64 4.40
C ILE A 215 12.81 -14.87 5.27
N PRO A 216 13.49 -16.02 5.02
CA PRO A 216 13.40 -17.19 5.89
C PRO A 216 13.68 -16.86 7.37
N LYS A 217 12.99 -17.56 8.27
CA LYS A 217 13.12 -17.36 9.72
C LYS A 217 14.56 -17.51 10.19
N LYS A 218 14.95 -16.70 11.16
CA LYS A 218 16.21 -16.91 11.88
C LYS A 218 16.14 -18.26 12.60
N LYS A 219 16.98 -19.22 12.20
CA LYS A 219 17.15 -20.45 12.98
C LYS A 219 17.70 -20.04 14.35
N LYS A 220 17.09 -20.52 15.44
CA LYS A 220 17.73 -20.44 16.75
C LYS A 220 18.99 -21.30 16.69
N LEU A 221 20.15 -20.70 16.92
CA LEU A 221 21.36 -21.41 17.34
C LEU A 221 21.17 -21.89 18.77
#